data_AF-A0A0D0AJY7-F1
#
_entry.id   AF-A0A0D0AJY7-F1
#
_cell.length_a   1.000
_cell.length_b   1.000
_cell.length_c   1.000
_cell.angle_alpha   90.00
_cell.angle_beta   90.00
_cell.angle_gamma   90.00
#
_symmetry.space_group_name_H-M   'P 1'
#
loop_
_entity.id
_entity.type
_entity.pdbx_description
1 polymer ?
#
loop_
_entity_poly.entity_id
_entity_poly.type
_entity_poly.pdbx_seq_one_letter_code
_entity_poly.pdbx_strand_id
1 'polypeptide(L)'
;MFTNPTVSAIRKSLSVPEPTAGSRVLYIRVFHKLYPITKLHGKKLFGVWHQCILCHVTLWKAGVCHRDVSPPNMMWYEIDGKLTSVFIDYDLSSLAEPGPQGNERTDTLPFMALDLLTKKGQRGEVKHQYHHDLESFVWCFAWISLRYKNGALRSARSRPFDEWANLAVEKCLVEKTAFQFYHEAPARSHIDPLLWSLIEDCCYLLYKDSFHRRNPQYLLSKETGEKEKPTDTEETESDIDCLLQQFKDTKSWVALSKPSREPSL
;
A
#
# COMPACT_ATOMS: atom_id res chain seq x y z
N MET A 1 -3.92 -50.00 9.76
CA MET A 1 -2.93 -48.91 9.71
C MET A 1 -2.04 -49.11 8.51
N PHE A 2 -1.95 -48.14 7.60
CA PHE A 2 -1.09 -48.23 6.41
C PHE A 2 0.33 -47.78 6.77
N THR A 3 1.30 -48.67 6.65
CA THR A 3 2.70 -48.45 7.05
C THR A 3 3.56 -47.78 5.98
N ASN A 4 2.98 -47.35 4.85
CA ASN A 4 3.54 -46.37 3.90
C ASN A 4 2.49 -46.02 2.82
N PRO A 5 1.72 -44.93 2.97
CA PRO A 5 0.65 -44.60 2.03
C PRO A 5 1.24 -43.94 0.78
N THR A 6 1.50 -44.72 -0.27
CA THR A 6 1.69 -44.17 -1.61
C THR A 6 0.33 -43.83 -2.22
N VAL A 7 0.28 -42.82 -3.10
CA VAL A 7 -0.96 -42.41 -3.80
C VAL A 7 -1.60 -43.59 -4.54
N SER A 8 -0.78 -44.51 -5.07
CA SER A 8 -1.25 -45.75 -5.69
C SER A 8 -1.93 -46.69 -4.69
N ALA A 9 -1.35 -46.88 -3.50
CA ALA A 9 -1.94 -47.74 -2.45
C ALA A 9 -3.29 -47.22 -1.95
N ILE A 10 -3.44 -45.89 -1.79
CA ILE A 10 -4.70 -45.25 -1.38
C ILE A 10 -5.77 -45.39 -2.48
N ARG A 11 -5.41 -45.14 -3.74
CA ARG A 11 -6.38 -45.23 -4.85
C ARG A 11 -6.87 -46.65 -5.06
N LYS A 12 -5.98 -47.63 -4.92
CA LYS A 12 -6.33 -49.06 -4.94
C LYS A 12 -7.28 -49.44 -3.80
N SER A 13 -7.06 -48.92 -2.58
CA SER A 13 -8.00 -49.20 -1.48
C SER A 13 -9.37 -48.53 -1.67
N LEU A 14 -9.42 -47.42 -2.40
CA LEU A 14 -10.65 -46.70 -2.71
C LEU A 14 -11.35 -47.15 -4.01
N SER A 15 -10.84 -48.19 -4.68
CA SER A 15 -11.38 -48.71 -5.95
C SER A 15 -11.51 -47.64 -7.05
N VAL A 16 -10.63 -46.63 -7.03
CA VAL A 16 -10.59 -45.60 -8.07
C VAL A 16 -9.78 -46.17 -9.25
N PRO A 17 -10.32 -46.17 -10.49
CA PRO A 17 -9.60 -46.71 -11.64
C PRO A 17 -8.23 -46.02 -11.84
N GLU A 18 -7.25 -46.81 -12.29
CA GLU A 18 -5.93 -46.31 -12.67
C GLU A 18 -6.11 -45.20 -13.72
N PRO A 19 -5.47 -44.02 -13.54
CA PRO A 19 -5.70 -42.91 -14.44
C PRO A 19 -5.20 -43.26 -15.85
N THR A 20 -6.07 -43.12 -16.84
CA THR A 20 -5.68 -43.01 -18.25
C THR A 20 -4.75 -41.80 -18.38
N ALA A 21 -3.44 -42.04 -18.35
CA ALA A 21 -2.38 -41.03 -18.45
C ALA A 21 -2.63 -39.77 -17.60
N GLY A 22 -2.68 -39.92 -16.28
CA GLY A 22 -2.61 -38.80 -15.35
C GLY A 22 -1.17 -38.29 -15.22
N SER A 23 -0.63 -37.66 -16.27
CA SER A 23 0.71 -37.06 -16.24
C SER A 23 0.70 -35.91 -15.24
N ARG A 24 1.23 -36.13 -14.03
CA ARG A 24 1.71 -35.03 -13.20
C ARG A 24 2.90 -34.40 -13.93
N VAL A 25 2.61 -33.38 -14.73
CA VAL A 25 3.65 -32.59 -15.39
C VAL A 25 4.28 -31.68 -14.34
N LEU A 26 5.58 -31.82 -14.14
CA LEU A 26 6.35 -30.88 -13.33
C LEU A 26 6.37 -29.53 -14.06
N TYR A 27 5.65 -28.55 -13.54
CA TYR A 27 5.74 -27.17 -14.00
C TYR A 27 6.73 -26.41 -13.11
N ILE A 28 7.92 -26.12 -13.64
CA ILE A 28 8.87 -25.19 -13.01
C ILE A 28 8.55 -23.80 -13.54
N ARG A 29 8.06 -22.93 -12.66
CA ARG A 29 7.88 -21.51 -12.99
C ARG A 29 9.15 -20.77 -12.59
N VAL A 30 9.89 -20.28 -13.59
CA VAL A 30 11.10 -19.47 -13.38
C VAL A 30 10.66 -18.01 -13.34
N PHE A 31 10.98 -17.32 -12.25
CA PHE A 31 10.70 -15.89 -12.06
C PHE A 31 11.98 -15.15 -11.74
N HIS A 32 12.01 -13.85 -12.05
CA HIS A 32 13.04 -12.97 -11.52
C HIS A 32 12.99 -12.99 -9.99
N LYS A 33 14.15 -13.03 -9.36
CA LYS A 33 14.23 -12.89 -7.90
C LYS A 33 13.77 -11.49 -7.53
N LEU A 34 12.67 -11.41 -6.80
CA LEU A 34 12.13 -10.16 -6.28
C LEU A 34 12.81 -9.81 -4.96
N TYR A 35 13.06 -8.52 -4.76
CA TYR A 35 13.58 -7.95 -3.53
C TYR A 35 12.53 -7.05 -2.90
N PRO A 36 12.41 -7.02 -1.56
CA PRO A 36 11.47 -6.13 -0.91
C PRO A 36 11.93 -4.68 -1.07
N ILE A 37 10.96 -3.76 -1.18
CA ILE A 37 11.21 -2.31 -1.29
C ILE A 37 12.04 -1.77 -0.12
N THR A 38 11.99 -2.44 1.04
CA THR A 38 12.76 -2.11 2.25
C THR A 38 14.28 -2.19 2.05
N LYS A 39 14.77 -2.81 0.97
CA LYS A 39 16.19 -2.79 0.58
C LYS A 39 16.62 -1.49 -0.11
N LEU A 40 15.67 -0.70 -0.59
CA LEU A 40 15.93 0.56 -1.27
C LEU A 40 16.00 1.72 -0.26
N HIS A 41 16.64 2.79 -0.69
CA HIS A 41 16.80 4.03 0.07
C HIS A 41 17.00 5.20 -0.92
N GLY A 42 16.84 6.42 -0.41
CA GLY A 42 17.00 7.63 -1.20
C GLY A 42 16.11 7.63 -2.45
N LYS A 43 16.68 8.07 -3.56
CA LYS A 43 15.98 8.20 -4.83
C LYS A 43 15.50 6.88 -5.45
N LYS A 44 16.22 5.77 -5.19
CA LYS A 44 15.79 4.44 -5.65
C LYS A 44 14.50 4.00 -4.95
N LEU A 45 14.39 4.27 -3.64
CA LEU A 45 13.16 4.02 -2.87
C LEU A 45 11.99 4.83 -3.43
N PHE A 46 12.19 6.15 -3.60
CA PHE A 46 11.18 7.01 -4.21
C PHE A 46 10.73 6.51 -5.59
N GLY A 47 11.69 6.18 -6.47
CA GLY A 47 11.39 5.73 -7.83
C GLY A 47 10.55 4.47 -7.87
N VAL A 48 10.90 3.45 -7.08
CA VAL A 48 10.13 2.20 -7.02
C VAL A 48 8.78 2.40 -6.33
N TRP A 49 8.73 3.17 -5.24
CA TRP A 49 7.46 3.50 -4.56
C TRP A 49 6.48 4.23 -5.50
N HIS A 50 6.96 5.20 -6.26
CA HIS A 50 6.16 5.89 -7.26
C HIS A 50 5.68 4.93 -8.37
N GLN A 51 6.53 4.03 -8.86
CA GLN A 51 6.10 3.02 -9.83
C GLN A 51 5.01 2.09 -9.24
N CYS A 52 5.08 1.72 -7.96
CA CYS A 52 4.01 0.96 -7.30
C CYS A 52 2.67 1.72 -7.32
N ILE A 53 2.68 3.03 -7.03
CA ILE A 53 1.47 3.88 -7.09
C ILE A 53 0.90 3.90 -8.51
N LEU A 54 1.76 4.05 -9.52
CA LEU A 54 1.34 4.05 -10.93
C LEU A 54 0.72 2.71 -11.34
N CYS A 55 1.35 1.60 -10.95
CA CYS A 55 0.80 0.26 -11.20
C CYS A 55 -0.56 0.08 -10.51
N HIS A 56 -0.66 0.53 -9.26
CA HIS A 56 -1.88 0.43 -8.47
C HIS A 56 -3.03 1.26 -9.05
N VAL A 57 -2.82 2.54 -9.40
CA VAL A 57 -3.89 3.37 -9.99
C VAL A 57 -4.37 2.82 -11.32
N THR A 58 -3.47 2.31 -12.16
CA THR A 58 -3.87 1.70 -13.44
C THR A 58 -4.80 0.50 -13.22
N LEU A 59 -4.48 -0.35 -12.25
CA LEU A 59 -5.33 -1.50 -11.90
C LEU A 59 -6.63 -1.09 -11.23
N TRP A 60 -6.60 -0.09 -10.34
CA TRP A 60 -7.79 0.45 -9.70
C TRP A 60 -8.80 0.97 -10.73
N LYS A 61 -8.34 1.77 -11.69
CA LYS A 61 -9.17 2.28 -12.79
C LYS A 61 -9.72 1.17 -13.70
N ALA A 62 -9.03 0.02 -13.76
CA ALA A 62 -9.52 -1.18 -14.43
C ALA A 62 -10.48 -2.04 -13.57
N GLY A 63 -10.85 -1.57 -12.36
CA GLY A 63 -11.78 -2.27 -11.46
C GLY A 63 -11.14 -3.29 -10.52
N VAL A 64 -9.80 -3.31 -10.41
CA VAL A 64 -9.04 -4.21 -9.52
C VAL A 64 -8.57 -3.44 -8.29
N CYS A 65 -9.25 -3.65 -7.16
CA CYS A 65 -8.94 -2.97 -5.89
C CYS A 65 -8.05 -3.84 -5.00
N HIS A 66 -6.86 -3.37 -4.62
CA HIS A 66 -5.94 -4.13 -3.78
C HIS A 66 -6.36 -4.15 -2.30
N ARG A 67 -6.69 -3.00 -1.71
CA ARG A 67 -7.14 -2.83 -0.31
C ARG A 67 -6.17 -3.30 0.79
N ASP A 68 -4.93 -3.66 0.44
CA ASP A 68 -3.91 -4.09 1.41
C ASP A 68 -2.52 -3.60 1.03
N VAL A 69 -2.42 -2.28 0.89
CA VAL A 69 -1.16 -1.61 0.59
C VAL A 69 -0.24 -1.67 1.82
N SER A 70 0.81 -2.47 1.73
CA SER A 70 1.78 -2.66 2.80
C SER A 70 3.21 -2.87 2.25
N PRO A 71 4.28 -2.59 3.02
CA PRO A 71 5.66 -2.77 2.55
C PRO A 71 6.01 -4.21 2.11
N PRO A 72 5.51 -5.29 2.74
CA PRO A 72 5.71 -6.66 2.26
C PRO A 72 5.19 -6.91 0.85
N ASN A 73 4.16 -6.17 0.42
CA ASN A 73 3.54 -6.32 -0.90
C ASN A 73 4.25 -5.49 -1.98
N MET A 74 5.20 -4.63 -1.59
CA MET A 74 5.97 -3.79 -2.50
C MET A 74 7.34 -4.42 -2.78
N MET A 75 7.52 -4.90 -4.00
CA MET A 75 8.72 -5.59 -4.44
C MET A 75 9.38 -4.86 -5.61
N TRP A 76 10.61 -5.23 -5.92
CA TRP A 76 11.31 -4.76 -7.11
C TRP A 76 12.30 -5.80 -7.63
N TYR A 77 12.70 -5.61 -8.87
CA TYR A 77 13.83 -6.29 -9.47
C TYR A 77 14.57 -5.32 -10.41
N GLU A 78 15.75 -5.73 -10.87
CA GLU A 78 16.57 -4.94 -11.80
C GLU A 78 16.86 -5.77 -13.03
N ILE A 79 16.60 -5.19 -14.21
CA ILE A 79 17.00 -5.73 -15.52
C ILE A 79 17.77 -4.61 -16.22
N ASP A 80 18.96 -4.91 -16.72
CA ASP A 80 19.80 -3.99 -17.50
C ASP A 80 20.01 -2.61 -16.82
N GLY A 81 20.24 -2.60 -15.51
CA GLY A 81 20.44 -1.37 -14.73
C GLY A 81 19.16 -0.61 -14.39
N LYS A 82 17.98 -1.07 -14.86
CA LYS A 82 16.68 -0.45 -14.63
C LYS A 82 15.93 -1.14 -13.49
N LEU A 83 15.67 -0.39 -12.42
CA LEU A 83 14.78 -0.82 -11.34
C LEU A 83 13.32 -0.78 -11.78
N THR A 84 12.63 -1.92 -11.64
CA THR A 84 11.21 -2.08 -11.95
C THR A 84 10.46 -2.52 -10.69
N SER A 85 9.37 -1.83 -10.35
CA SER A 85 8.50 -2.25 -9.24
C SER A 85 7.63 -3.45 -9.61
N VAL A 86 7.33 -4.27 -8.62
CA VAL A 86 6.28 -5.29 -8.68
C VAL A 86 5.44 -5.13 -7.42
N PHE A 87 4.17 -4.76 -7.59
CA PHE A 87 3.22 -4.75 -6.48
C PHE A 87 2.51 -6.11 -6.49
N ILE A 88 2.70 -6.90 -5.43
CA ILE A 88 2.23 -8.30 -5.34
C ILE A 88 1.00 -8.41 -4.44
N ASP A 89 0.49 -9.63 -4.27
CA ASP A 89 -0.62 -9.96 -3.35
C ASP A 89 -1.99 -9.41 -3.75
N TYR A 90 -2.26 -9.48 -5.06
CA TYR A 90 -3.60 -9.28 -5.63
C TYR A 90 -4.51 -10.52 -5.47
N ASP A 91 -4.03 -11.61 -4.88
CA ASP A 91 -4.80 -12.86 -4.75
C ASP A 91 -6.02 -12.70 -3.82
N LEU A 92 -5.99 -11.70 -2.93
CA LEU A 92 -7.11 -11.29 -2.08
C LEU A 92 -7.79 -9.98 -2.55
N SER A 93 -7.43 -9.49 -3.75
CA SER A 93 -8.09 -8.32 -4.33
C SER A 93 -9.55 -8.65 -4.66
N SER A 94 -10.45 -7.73 -4.31
CA SER A 94 -11.85 -7.85 -4.72
C SER A 94 -12.04 -7.13 -6.04
N LEU A 95 -12.75 -7.75 -6.98
CA LEU A 95 -13.42 -7.01 -8.04
C LEU A 95 -14.40 -6.01 -7.38
N ALA A 96 -14.63 -4.86 -8.00
CA ALA A 96 -15.33 -3.67 -7.47
C ALA A 96 -16.70 -3.87 -6.77
N GLU A 97 -17.23 -5.09 -6.74
CA GLU A 97 -18.39 -5.54 -5.97
C GLU A 97 -18.13 -5.55 -4.43
N PRO A 98 -19.17 -5.61 -3.58
CA PRO A 98 -19.04 -5.60 -2.13
C PRO A 98 -18.51 -6.95 -1.62
N GLY A 99 -17.23 -7.24 -1.89
CA GLY A 99 -16.46 -8.22 -1.13
C GLY A 99 -16.32 -7.77 0.33
N PRO A 100 -16.00 -8.69 1.25
CA PRO A 100 -16.02 -8.44 2.69
C PRO A 100 -15.29 -7.13 3.02
N GLN A 101 -16.03 -6.17 3.56
CA GLN A 101 -15.54 -4.88 4.06
C GLN A 101 -14.79 -5.02 5.40
N GLY A 102 -14.50 -6.27 5.79
CA GLY A 102 -13.84 -6.61 7.04
C GLY A 102 -12.42 -6.06 7.04
N ASN A 103 -12.22 -4.95 7.75
CA ASN A 103 -10.91 -4.37 8.09
C ASN A 103 -10.13 -5.26 9.09
N GLU A 104 -10.35 -6.57 9.08
CA GLU A 104 -9.85 -7.55 10.05
C GLU A 104 -8.36 -7.92 9.85
N ARG A 105 -7.58 -7.05 9.19
CA ARG A 105 -6.12 -7.23 9.05
C ARG A 105 -5.42 -6.42 10.15
N THR A 106 -5.31 -7.01 11.34
CA THR A 106 -4.58 -6.41 12.48
C THR A 106 -3.12 -6.10 12.17
N ASP A 107 -2.49 -6.83 11.25
CA ASP A 107 -1.08 -6.68 10.91
C ASP A 107 -0.79 -5.49 9.97
N THR A 108 -1.82 -4.83 9.43
CA THR A 108 -1.67 -3.68 8.51
C THR A 108 -2.25 -2.37 9.04
N LEU A 109 -2.63 -2.33 10.33
CA LEU A 109 -3.08 -1.13 11.03
C LEU A 109 -2.15 0.09 10.85
N PRO A 110 -0.81 -0.04 10.89
CA PRO A 110 0.08 1.10 10.66
C PRO A 110 -0.07 1.73 9.28
N PHE A 111 -0.52 0.96 8.28
CA PHE A 111 -0.63 1.39 6.88
C PHE A 111 -2.05 1.84 6.53
N MET A 112 -3.07 1.27 7.17
CA MET A 112 -4.49 1.59 6.95
C MET A 112 -4.80 3.09 7.09
N ALA A 113 -5.59 3.65 6.18
CA ALA A 113 -5.99 5.06 6.20
C ALA A 113 -6.70 5.48 7.51
N LEU A 114 -6.57 6.75 7.92
CA LEU A 114 -7.16 7.26 9.16
C LEU A 114 -8.67 7.04 9.24
N ASP A 115 -9.40 7.26 8.15
CA ASP A 115 -10.85 7.10 8.11
C ASP A 115 -11.28 5.65 8.34
N LEU A 116 -10.49 4.68 7.86
CA LEU A 116 -10.69 3.24 8.07
C LEU A 116 -10.35 2.80 9.50
N LEU A 117 -9.45 3.52 10.19
CA LEU A 117 -9.13 3.29 11.61
C LEU A 117 -10.19 3.87 12.57
N THR A 118 -11.14 4.68 12.08
CA THR A 118 -12.23 5.20 12.93
C THR A 118 -13.19 4.09 13.37
N LYS A 119 -13.99 4.33 14.41
CA LYS A 119 -15.05 3.38 14.81
C LYS A 119 -16.03 3.06 13.68
N LYS A 120 -16.29 4.01 12.77
CA LYS A 120 -17.14 3.77 11.58
C LYS A 120 -16.42 2.87 10.59
N GLY A 121 -15.16 3.19 10.28
CA GLY A 121 -14.32 2.38 9.40
C GLY A 121 -14.17 0.93 9.88
N GLN A 122 -13.92 0.73 11.17
CA GLN A 122 -13.82 -0.61 11.77
C GLN A 122 -15.14 -1.39 11.77
N ARG A 123 -16.29 -0.71 11.71
CA ARG A 123 -17.60 -1.36 11.51
C ARG A 123 -17.94 -1.62 10.04
N GLY A 124 -17.05 -1.29 9.11
CA GLY A 124 -17.29 -1.40 7.66
C GLY A 124 -18.20 -0.30 7.10
N GLU A 125 -18.52 0.73 7.89
CA GLU A 125 -19.43 1.81 7.45
C GLU A 125 -18.76 2.85 6.57
N VAL A 126 -17.43 2.79 6.40
CA VAL A 126 -16.69 3.67 5.50
C VAL A 126 -16.38 2.88 4.23
N LYS A 127 -16.95 3.31 3.10
CA LYS A 127 -16.64 2.71 1.80
C LYS A 127 -15.17 2.92 1.46
N HIS A 128 -14.47 1.83 1.12
CA HIS A 128 -13.06 1.92 0.71
C HIS A 128 -12.94 2.54 -0.68
N GLN A 129 -12.28 3.69 -0.77
CA GLN A 129 -12.00 4.41 -2.02
C GLN A 129 -10.48 4.50 -2.30
N TYR A 130 -10.08 4.99 -3.47
CA TYR A 130 -8.68 4.99 -3.90
C TYR A 130 -7.81 5.87 -3.00
N HIS A 131 -8.32 7.00 -2.52
CA HIS A 131 -7.57 7.87 -1.62
C HIS A 131 -7.10 7.15 -0.34
N HIS A 132 -7.84 6.15 0.15
CA HIS A 132 -7.40 5.35 1.29
C HIS A 132 -6.16 4.49 0.96
N ASP A 133 -6.10 3.90 -0.24
CA ASP A 133 -4.93 3.15 -0.68
C ASP A 133 -3.75 4.09 -0.97
N LEU A 134 -4.00 5.28 -1.51
CA LEU A 134 -2.98 6.32 -1.70
C LEU A 134 -2.40 6.79 -0.36
N GLU A 135 -3.24 7.01 0.64
CA GLU A 135 -2.81 7.31 2.01
C GLU A 135 -1.95 6.17 2.57
N SER A 136 -2.33 4.92 2.32
CA SER A 136 -1.57 3.75 2.73
C SER A 136 -0.17 3.69 2.09
N PHE A 137 -0.03 4.11 0.82
CA PHE A 137 1.28 4.27 0.18
C PHE A 137 2.16 5.30 0.90
N VAL A 138 1.59 6.43 1.34
CA VAL A 138 2.32 7.46 2.11
C VAL A 138 2.79 6.89 3.45
N TRP A 139 1.93 6.16 4.16
CA TRP A 139 2.31 5.50 5.41
C TRP A 139 3.42 4.47 5.21
N CYS A 140 3.36 3.67 4.14
CA CYS A 140 4.44 2.75 3.76
C CYS A 140 5.76 3.49 3.53
N PHE A 141 5.72 4.62 2.80
CA PHE A 141 6.91 5.41 2.51
C PHE A 141 7.56 5.98 3.77
N ALA A 142 6.76 6.59 4.66
CA ALA A 142 7.21 7.10 5.94
C ALA A 142 7.80 5.99 6.82
N TRP A 143 7.11 4.84 6.88
CA TRP A 143 7.55 3.66 7.62
C TRP A 143 8.91 3.15 7.16
N ILE A 144 9.10 2.96 5.86
CA ILE A 144 10.36 2.46 5.31
C ILE A 144 11.47 3.48 5.58
N SER A 145 11.22 4.76 5.28
CA SER A 145 12.22 5.82 5.37
C SER A 145 12.70 6.09 6.81
N LEU A 146 11.85 5.85 7.81
CA LEU A 146 12.20 6.08 9.22
C LEU A 146 12.74 4.82 9.92
N ARG A 147 12.35 3.62 9.48
CA ARG A 147 12.75 2.35 10.14
C ARG A 147 13.95 1.68 9.49
N TYR A 148 14.25 1.98 8.23
CA TYR A 148 15.34 1.35 7.49
C TYR A 148 16.43 2.35 7.14
N LYS A 149 17.68 1.99 7.42
CA LYS A 149 18.87 2.74 7.00
C LYS A 149 19.67 1.89 6.04
N ASN A 150 19.91 2.39 4.83
CA ASN A 150 20.70 1.70 3.80
C ASN A 150 20.21 0.26 3.54
N GLY A 151 18.89 0.04 3.51
CA GLY A 151 18.31 -1.28 3.25
C GLY A 151 18.32 -2.25 4.43
N ALA A 152 18.71 -1.79 5.63
CA ALA A 152 18.73 -2.58 6.86
C ALA A 152 17.80 -1.97 7.92
N LEU A 153 17.03 -2.84 8.59
CA LEU A 153 16.15 -2.45 9.68
C LEU A 153 16.99 -1.92 10.86
N ARG A 154 16.63 -0.75 11.39
CA ARG A 154 17.35 -0.13 12.51
C ARG A 154 17.17 -0.92 13.82
N SER A 155 18.00 -0.63 14.82
CA SER A 155 17.85 -1.20 16.16
C SER A 155 16.56 -0.72 16.84
N ALA A 156 15.88 -1.61 17.55
CA ALA A 156 14.60 -1.34 18.23
C ALA A 156 14.57 -0.05 19.07
N ARG A 157 15.65 0.24 19.81
CA ARG A 157 15.77 1.44 20.66
C ARG A 157 15.68 2.77 19.91
N SER A 158 15.82 2.76 18.59
CA SER A 158 15.84 3.96 17.75
C SER A 158 14.88 3.86 16.57
N ARG A 159 13.91 2.94 16.57
CA ARG A 159 12.97 2.74 15.46
C ARG A 159 11.65 3.47 15.73
N PRO A 160 11.35 4.53 14.98
CA PRO A 160 10.01 5.11 14.98
C PRO A 160 8.96 4.08 14.55
N PHE A 161 7.74 4.24 15.05
CA PHE A 161 6.57 3.43 14.71
C PHE A 161 6.64 1.94 15.10
N ASP A 162 7.67 1.48 15.81
CA ASP A 162 7.70 0.10 16.35
C ASP A 162 6.48 -0.20 17.22
N GLU A 163 6.03 0.79 17.98
CA GLU A 163 4.84 0.67 18.81
C GLU A 163 3.59 0.48 17.95
N TRP A 164 3.47 1.20 16.81
CA TRP A 164 2.28 1.18 15.94
C TRP A 164 1.91 -0.22 15.47
N ALA A 165 2.90 -1.09 15.25
CA ALA A 165 2.67 -2.49 14.87
C ALA A 165 1.94 -3.31 15.94
N ASN A 166 1.91 -2.85 17.19
CA ASN A 166 1.34 -3.57 18.33
C ASN A 166 0.25 -2.76 19.06
N LEU A 167 -0.21 -1.64 18.46
CA LEU A 167 -1.22 -0.79 19.08
C LEU A 167 -2.63 -1.33 18.82
N ALA A 168 -3.52 -1.13 19.81
CA ALA A 168 -4.95 -1.13 19.56
C ALA A 168 -5.31 -0.06 18.51
N VAL A 169 -6.37 -0.31 17.75
CA VAL A 169 -6.79 0.53 16.62
C VAL A 169 -6.91 2.01 17.01
N GLU A 170 -7.55 2.31 18.15
CA GLU A 170 -7.76 3.67 18.63
C GLU A 170 -6.43 4.38 18.91
N LYS A 171 -5.44 3.68 19.48
CA LYS A 171 -4.14 4.27 19.76
C LYS A 171 -3.35 4.48 18.47
N CYS A 172 -3.43 3.56 17.51
CA CYS A 172 -2.84 3.75 16.19
C CYS A 172 -3.40 4.99 15.48
N LEU A 173 -4.73 5.17 15.50
CA LEU A 173 -5.41 6.35 14.95
C LEU A 173 -4.89 7.66 15.56
N VAL A 174 -4.80 7.72 16.90
CA VAL A 174 -4.32 8.91 17.61
C VAL A 174 -2.88 9.25 17.23
N GLU A 175 -1.98 8.27 17.29
CA GLU A 175 -0.56 8.48 16.98
C GLU A 175 -0.34 8.88 15.53
N LYS A 176 -1.06 8.26 14.58
CA LYS A 176 -1.00 8.62 13.16
C LYS A 176 -1.51 10.03 12.90
N THR A 177 -2.61 10.42 13.54
CA THR A 177 -3.17 11.77 13.45
C THR A 177 -2.19 12.79 14.02
N ALA A 178 -1.58 12.51 15.16
CA ALA A 178 -0.56 13.37 15.75
C ALA A 178 0.66 13.51 14.81
N PHE A 179 1.15 12.41 14.25
CA PHE A 179 2.25 12.45 13.29
C PHE A 179 1.91 13.26 12.04
N GLN A 180 0.72 13.08 11.47
CA GLN A 180 0.26 13.83 10.28
C GLN A 180 0.22 15.34 10.54
N PHE A 181 -0.07 15.78 11.77
CA PHE A 181 -0.19 17.19 12.10
C PHE A 181 1.14 17.82 12.52
N TYR A 182 1.88 17.15 13.43
CA TYR A 182 3.10 17.70 14.02
C TYR A 182 4.37 17.35 13.24
N HIS A 183 4.34 16.31 12.40
CA HIS A 183 5.50 15.76 11.69
C HIS A 183 6.66 15.41 12.63
N GLU A 184 6.39 15.10 13.90
CA GLU A 184 7.44 14.77 14.86
C GLU A 184 7.85 13.29 14.73
N ALA A 185 9.09 13.05 14.31
CA ALA A 185 9.69 11.71 14.29
C ALA A 185 10.91 11.62 15.22
N PRO A 186 10.92 10.68 16.20
CA PRO A 186 12.12 10.37 16.96
C PRO A 186 13.25 9.93 16.03
N ALA A 187 14.49 10.35 16.30
CA ALA A 187 15.68 9.81 15.64
C ALA A 187 15.66 9.87 14.08
N ARG A 188 15.14 10.97 13.50
CA ARG A 188 15.12 11.23 12.05
C ARG A 188 16.47 11.59 11.42
N SER A 189 17.53 11.77 12.20
CA SER A 189 18.85 12.28 11.73
C SER A 189 19.51 11.48 10.60
N HIS A 190 19.06 10.26 10.33
CA HIS A 190 19.59 9.41 9.26
C HIS A 190 18.81 9.54 7.93
N ILE A 191 17.63 10.16 7.94
CA ILE A 191 16.80 10.29 6.75
C ILE A 191 17.39 11.37 5.85
N ASP A 192 17.31 11.13 4.54
CA ASP A 192 17.66 12.14 3.56
C ASP A 192 16.68 13.33 3.68
N PRO A 193 17.18 14.59 3.74
CA PRO A 193 16.31 15.77 3.93
C PRO A 193 15.21 15.89 2.87
N LEU A 194 15.49 15.49 1.62
CA LEU A 194 14.52 15.58 0.54
C LEU A 194 13.43 14.51 0.67
N LEU A 195 13.77 13.30 1.14
CA LEU A 195 12.77 12.29 1.48
C LEU A 195 11.90 12.73 2.66
N TRP A 196 12.48 13.42 3.64
CA TRP A 196 11.72 13.98 4.76
C TRP A 196 10.74 15.07 4.30
N SER A 197 11.19 16.00 3.47
CA SER A 197 10.30 17.02 2.89
C SER A 197 9.18 16.41 2.05
N LEU A 198 9.43 15.28 1.37
CA LEU A 198 8.36 14.53 0.69
C LEU A 198 7.32 13.99 1.68
N ILE A 199 7.75 13.43 2.82
CA ILE A 199 6.82 12.95 3.86
C ILE A 199 5.97 14.10 4.39
N GLU A 200 6.58 15.25 4.69
CA GLU A 200 5.88 16.45 5.16
C GLU A 200 4.86 16.96 4.12
N ASP A 201 5.28 17.08 2.86
CA ASP A 201 4.41 17.50 1.75
C ASP A 201 3.21 16.54 1.60
N CYS A 202 3.46 15.22 1.65
CA CYS A 202 2.41 14.19 1.57
C CYS A 202 1.45 14.23 2.76
N CYS A 203 1.96 14.33 4.00
CA CYS A 203 1.14 14.41 5.21
C CYS A 203 0.24 15.66 5.20
N TYR A 204 0.78 16.81 4.79
CA TYR A 204 0.00 18.03 4.62
C TYR A 204 -1.11 17.88 3.58
N LEU A 205 -0.82 17.27 2.43
CA LEU A 205 -1.84 17.03 1.40
C LEU A 205 -2.94 16.08 1.87
N LEU A 206 -2.59 14.99 2.57
CA LEU A 206 -3.58 14.08 3.15
C LEU A 206 -4.46 14.78 4.17
N TYR A 207 -3.89 15.63 5.03
CA TYR A 207 -4.66 16.43 5.98
C TYR A 207 -5.63 17.38 5.27
N LYS A 208 -5.14 18.09 4.24
CA LYS A 208 -5.95 19.02 3.45
C LYS A 208 -7.09 18.30 2.71
N ASP A 209 -6.80 17.15 2.09
CA ASP A 209 -7.79 16.31 1.40
C ASP A 209 -8.86 15.80 2.36
N SER A 210 -8.46 15.25 3.51
CA SER A 210 -9.40 14.82 4.57
C SER A 210 -10.27 15.98 5.07
N PHE A 211 -9.69 17.17 5.26
CA PHE A 211 -10.44 18.36 5.66
C PHE A 211 -11.48 18.76 4.59
N HIS A 212 -11.11 18.73 3.31
CA HIS A 212 -12.02 19.04 2.21
C HIS A 212 -13.18 18.03 2.12
N ARG A 213 -12.91 16.73 2.24
CA ARG A 213 -13.92 15.67 2.16
C ARG A 213 -14.91 15.70 3.32
N ARG A 214 -14.47 16.14 4.50
CA ARG A 214 -15.33 16.32 5.69
C ARG A 214 -16.12 17.63 5.67
N ASN A 215 -15.86 18.54 4.70
CA ASN A 215 -16.55 19.82 4.64
C ASN A 215 -18.00 19.64 4.12
N PRO A 216 -19.02 20.06 4.89
CA PRO A 216 -20.42 19.91 4.50
C PRO A 216 -20.77 20.55 3.15
N GLN A 217 -20.13 21.66 2.77
CA GLN A 217 -20.38 22.31 1.48
C GLN A 217 -19.87 21.48 0.29
N TYR A 218 -18.76 20.75 0.46
CA TYR A 218 -18.25 19.85 -0.57
C TYR A 218 -19.22 18.66 -0.77
N LEU A 219 -19.69 18.07 0.34
CA LEU A 219 -20.67 16.99 0.31
C LEU A 219 -21.98 17.45 -0.38
N LEU A 220 -22.51 18.62 -0.02
CA LEU A 220 -23.69 19.21 -0.67
C LEU A 220 -23.48 19.48 -2.17
N SER A 221 -22.29 19.94 -2.57
CA SER A 221 -21.98 20.19 -3.99
C SER A 221 -21.95 18.92 -4.83
N LYS A 222 -21.53 17.79 -4.24
CA LYS A 222 -21.61 16.46 -4.89
C LYS A 222 -23.05 15.93 -4.93
N GLU A 223 -23.85 16.17 -3.88
CA GLU A 223 -25.27 15.80 -3.86
C GLU A 223 -26.14 16.56 -4.88
N THR A 224 -25.79 17.82 -5.20
CA THR A 224 -26.53 18.60 -6.20
C THR A 224 -26.34 18.11 -7.65
N GLY A 225 -25.40 17.18 -7.88
CA GLY A 225 -25.07 16.63 -9.20
C GLY A 225 -26.00 15.53 -9.71
N GLU A 226 -26.68 14.76 -8.86
CA GLU A 226 -27.59 13.68 -9.25
C GLU A 226 -28.63 13.44 -8.14
N LYS A 227 -29.92 13.48 -8.50
CA LYS A 227 -31.03 13.25 -7.56
C LYS A 227 -31.20 11.75 -7.27
N GLU A 228 -30.36 11.16 -6.44
CA GLU A 228 -30.71 9.95 -5.68
C GLU A 228 -30.22 10.07 -4.22
N LYS A 229 -30.77 9.23 -3.33
CA LYS A 229 -30.54 9.21 -1.87
C LYS A 229 -29.06 9.36 -1.50
N PRO A 230 -28.70 9.79 -0.27
CA PRO A 230 -27.32 9.88 0.18
C PRO A 230 -26.69 8.49 0.29
N THR A 231 -26.20 7.99 -0.84
CA THR A 231 -25.29 6.87 -0.99
C THR A 231 -23.89 7.46 -1.12
N ASP A 232 -22.93 6.93 -0.33
CA ASP A 232 -21.50 7.27 -0.42
C ASP A 232 -21.06 7.31 -1.88
N THR A 233 -20.90 8.52 -2.42
CA THR A 233 -20.58 8.76 -3.82
C THR A 233 -19.19 8.22 -4.12
N GLU A 234 -19.09 7.35 -5.15
CA GLU A 234 -17.80 6.80 -5.59
C GLU A 234 -16.86 7.89 -6.08
N GLU A 235 -15.56 7.72 -5.83
CA GLU A 235 -14.55 8.59 -6.44
C GLU A 235 -14.55 8.39 -7.94
N THR A 236 -14.66 9.49 -8.67
CA THR A 236 -14.50 9.48 -10.12
C THR A 236 -13.02 9.36 -10.47
N GLU A 237 -12.71 8.91 -11.69
CA GLU A 237 -11.33 8.92 -12.18
C GLU A 237 -10.71 10.33 -12.16
N SER A 238 -11.52 11.37 -12.40
CA SER A 238 -11.09 12.77 -12.33
C SER A 238 -10.67 13.17 -10.91
N ASP A 239 -11.41 12.72 -9.88
CA ASP A 239 -11.05 12.95 -8.48
C ASP A 239 -9.69 12.31 -8.16
N ILE A 240 -9.49 11.07 -8.62
CA ILE A 240 -8.25 10.31 -8.43
C ILE A 240 -7.07 11.01 -9.12
N ASP A 241 -7.24 11.42 -10.38
CA ASP A 241 -6.20 12.08 -11.16
C ASP A 241 -5.84 13.45 -10.56
N CYS A 242 -6.84 14.22 -10.13
CA CYS A 242 -6.63 15.49 -9.45
C CYS A 242 -5.81 15.32 -8.17
N LEU A 243 -6.17 14.33 -7.32
CA LEU A 243 -5.43 14.04 -6.09
C LEU A 243 -3.99 13.64 -6.40
N LEU A 244 -3.77 12.69 -7.32
CA LEU A 244 -2.43 12.27 -7.72
C LEU A 244 -1.59 13.41 -8.28
N GLN A 245 -2.21 14.34 -9.03
CA GLN A 245 -1.52 15.49 -9.57
C GLN A 245 -1.05 16.44 -8.45
N GLN A 246 -1.88 16.67 -7.42
CA GLN A 246 -1.47 17.48 -6.27
C GLN A 246 -0.21 16.93 -5.58
N PHE A 247 -0.10 15.61 -5.43
CA PHE A 247 1.12 14.97 -4.91
C PHE A 247 2.32 15.19 -5.83
N LYS A 248 2.15 15.02 -7.14
CA LYS A 248 3.20 15.18 -8.14
C LYS A 248 3.72 16.62 -8.27
N ASP A 249 2.87 17.61 -7.95
CA ASP A 249 3.21 19.03 -8.02
C ASP A 249 3.96 19.54 -6.78
N THR A 250 4.08 18.72 -5.73
CA THR A 250 4.86 19.09 -4.54
C THR A 250 6.34 19.28 -4.89
N LYS A 251 6.99 20.25 -4.26
CA LYS A 251 8.39 20.60 -4.55
C LYS A 251 9.32 19.41 -4.36
N SER A 252 9.10 18.63 -3.31
CA SER A 252 9.91 17.46 -2.97
C SER A 252 9.75 16.35 -4.01
N TRP A 253 8.51 16.09 -4.46
CA TRP A 253 8.23 15.12 -5.51
C TRP A 253 8.89 15.50 -6.83
N VAL A 254 8.75 16.76 -7.25
CA VAL A 254 9.39 17.27 -8.47
C VAL A 254 10.91 17.15 -8.39
N ALA A 255 11.51 17.47 -7.25
CA ALA A 255 12.95 17.36 -7.04
C ALA A 255 13.44 15.91 -7.11
N LEU A 256 12.72 14.97 -6.50
CA LEU A 256 13.05 13.53 -6.52
C LEU A 256 12.83 12.89 -7.90
N SER A 257 11.92 13.43 -8.70
CA SER A 257 11.59 12.93 -10.03
C SER A 257 12.62 13.31 -11.11
N LYS A 258 13.43 14.36 -10.89
CA LYS A 258 14.50 14.75 -11.82
C LYS A 258 15.54 13.64 -11.91
N PRO A 259 16.17 13.35 -13.07
CA PRO A 259 17.27 12.40 -13.15
C PRO A 259 18.45 12.85 -12.28
N SER A 260 19.24 11.91 -11.76
CA SER A 260 20.46 12.27 -11.03
C SER A 260 21.42 12.90 -12.03
N ARG A 261 21.98 14.07 -11.72
CA ARG A 261 23.10 14.60 -12.52
C ARG A 261 24.25 13.63 -12.34
N GLU A 262 24.52 12.79 -13.33
CA GLU A 262 25.78 12.07 -13.37
C GLU A 262 26.90 13.12 -13.45
N PRO A 263 27.99 12.97 -12.69
CA PRO A 263 29.17 13.75 -12.96
C PRO A 263 29.62 13.39 -14.38
N SER A 264 29.58 14.36 -15.28
CA SER A 264 30.30 14.29 -16.55
C SER A 264 31.76 13.97 -16.23
N LEU A 265 32.21 12.79 -16.67
CA LEU A 265 33.60 12.34 -16.65
C LEU A 265 34.52 13.35 -17.33
#